data_AF-A0A538MPD6-F1
#
_entry.id   AF-A0A538MPD6-F1
#
_cell.length_a   1.000
_cell.length_b   1.000
_cell.length_c   1.000
_cell.angle_alpha   90.00
_cell.angle_beta   90.00
_cell.angle_gamma   90.00
#
_symmetry.space_group_name_H-M   'P 1'
#
loop_
_entity.id
_entity.type
_entity.pdbx_description
1 polymer ?
#
loop_
_entity_poly.entity_id
_entity_poly.type
_entity_poly.pdbx_seq_one_letter_code
_entity_poly.pdbx_strand_id
1 'polypeptide(L)'
;MEANGGSKTATPWGAARLVDELTLPQRAGEKRFASVVQLLEAPRGERLVRFAYSTGGTGRRGPVTLRLRDLKRLRAALADHPDLAEVLRLGVG
;
A
#
# COMPACT_ATOMS: atom_id res chain seq x y z
N MET A 1 -7.17 -9.18 20.49
CA MET A 1 -6.66 -8.25 19.47
C MET A 1 -5.25 -7.90 19.88
N GLU A 2 -4.26 -8.61 19.35
CA GLU A 2 -2.87 -8.41 19.75
C GLU A 2 -2.29 -7.16 19.10
N ALA A 3 -1.63 -6.36 19.92
CA ALA A 3 -0.94 -5.14 19.54
C ALA A 3 0.30 -5.48 18.72
N ASN A 4 0.25 -5.30 17.40
CA ASN A 4 1.46 -5.27 16.59
C ASN A 4 2.19 -3.94 16.83
N GLY A 5 3.10 -3.93 17.81
CA GLY A 5 4.12 -2.90 17.95
C GLY A 5 4.88 -2.76 16.64
N GLY A 6 4.55 -1.70 15.88
CA GLY A 6 4.77 -1.62 14.44
C GLY A 6 6.18 -1.98 13.99
N SER A 7 6.29 -3.09 13.26
CA SER A 7 7.53 -3.52 12.62
C SER A 7 8.13 -2.38 11.79
N LYS A 8 9.45 -2.18 11.91
CA LYS A 8 10.20 -1.21 11.09
C LYS A 8 10.47 -1.81 9.72
N THR A 9 10.23 -1.04 8.68
CA THR A 9 10.45 -1.46 7.30
C THR A 9 11.21 -0.39 6.52
N ALA A 10 12.07 -0.82 5.58
CA ALA A 10 12.80 0.09 4.73
C ALA A 10 11.89 0.66 3.63
N THR A 11 12.05 1.96 3.37
CA THR A 11 11.44 2.67 2.24
C THR A 11 12.53 3.44 1.49
N PRO A 12 12.27 3.98 0.28
CA PRO A 12 13.21 4.83 -0.42
C PRO A 12 13.64 6.10 0.35
N TRP A 13 12.93 6.48 1.41
CA TRP A 13 13.21 7.67 2.24
C TRP A 13 13.68 7.33 3.65
N GLY A 14 14.08 6.08 3.88
CA GLY A 14 14.54 5.58 5.18
C GLY A 14 13.52 4.66 5.85
N ALA A 15 13.79 4.35 7.12
CA ALA A 15 12.97 3.43 7.89
C ALA A 15 11.60 4.06 8.21
N ALA A 16 10.53 3.29 8.06
CA ALA A 16 9.18 3.68 8.45
C ALA A 16 8.57 2.61 9.37
N ARG A 17 7.66 3.03 10.24
CA ARG A 17 6.88 2.15 11.11
C ARG A 17 5.63 1.68 10.38
N LEU A 18 5.32 0.38 10.44
CA LEU A 18 4.03 -0.13 9.98
C LEU A 18 2.91 0.39 10.91
N VAL A 19 1.91 1.04 10.31
CA VAL A 19 0.72 1.55 11.01
C VAL A 19 -0.46 0.62 10.80
N ASP A 20 -0.69 0.18 9.56
CA ASP A 20 -1.79 -0.69 9.18
C ASP A 20 -1.40 -1.54 7.96
N GLU A 21 -2.04 -2.70 7.80
CA GLU A 21 -1.80 -3.63 6.70
C GLU A 21 -3.08 -4.37 6.28
N LEU A 22 -3.39 -4.28 4.99
CA LEU A 22 -4.34 -5.15 4.30
C LEU A 22 -3.56 -6.18 3.48
N THR A 23 -3.74 -7.46 3.80
CA THR A 23 -3.29 -8.57 2.95
C THR A 23 -4.50 -9.17 2.25
N LEU A 24 -4.47 -9.20 0.92
CA LEU A 24 -5.50 -9.75 0.05
C LEU A 24 -4.97 -11.00 -0.66
N PRO A 25 -5.28 -12.22 -0.18
CA PRO A 25 -4.93 -13.46 -0.85
C PRO A 25 -5.61 -13.57 -2.22
N GLN A 26 -4.85 -13.99 -3.22
CA GLN A 26 -5.28 -14.10 -4.61
C GLN A 26 -4.74 -15.39 -5.24
N ARG A 27 -5.38 -15.80 -6.34
CA ARG A 27 -5.00 -16.99 -7.12
C ARG A 27 -5.08 -16.72 -8.62
N ALA A 28 -4.17 -17.32 -9.37
CA ALA A 28 -4.19 -17.39 -10.82
C ALA A 28 -3.79 -18.81 -11.27
N GLY A 29 -4.79 -19.63 -11.60
CA GLY A 29 -4.61 -21.09 -11.68
C GLY A 29 -4.10 -21.64 -10.35
N GLU A 30 -3.04 -22.46 -10.40
CA GLU A 30 -2.40 -23.02 -9.21
C GLU A 30 -1.51 -22.02 -8.44
N LYS A 31 -1.21 -20.85 -9.01
CA LYS A 31 -0.34 -19.87 -8.36
C LYS A 31 -1.10 -19.12 -7.27
N ARG A 32 -0.58 -19.18 -6.05
CA ARG A 32 -1.07 -18.41 -4.90
C ARG A 32 -0.14 -17.23 -4.64
N PHE A 33 -0.73 -16.06 -4.48
CA PHE A 33 -0.03 -14.82 -4.14
C PHE A 33 -0.94 -13.95 -3.29
N ALA A 34 -0.42 -12.86 -2.74
CA ALA A 34 -1.24 -11.86 -2.09
C ALA A 34 -0.82 -10.46 -2.53
N SER A 35 -1.80 -9.58 -2.71
CA SER A 35 -1.55 -8.15 -2.72
C SER A 35 -1.50 -7.66 -1.28
N VAL A 36 -0.56 -6.77 -0.97
CA VAL A 36 -0.38 -6.20 0.36
C VAL A 36 -0.42 -4.68 0.23
N VAL A 37 -1.30 -4.04 0.98
CA VAL A 37 -1.41 -2.58 1.08
C VAL A 37 -1.08 -2.18 2.51
N GLN A 38 -0.03 -1.38 2.69
CA GLN A 38 0.41 -0.95 4.01
C GLN A 38 0.31 0.56 4.15
N LEU A 39 -0.16 1.01 5.31
CA LEU A 39 0.02 2.36 5.79
C LEU A 39 1.28 2.39 6.64
N LEU A 40 2.24 3.25 6.27
CA LEU A 40 3.50 3.43 6.98
C LEU A 40 3.60 4.86 7.51
N GLU A 41 4.37 5.03 8.58
CA GLU A 41 4.72 6.32 9.16
C GLU A 41 6.25 6.47 9.18
N ALA A 42 6.74 7.45 8.42
CA ALA A 42 8.13 7.84 8.39
C ALA A 42 8.50 8.70 9.64
N PRO A 43 9.80 8.90 9.91
CA PRO A 43 10.23 9.79 10.96
C PRO A 43 9.62 11.19 10.75
N ARG A 44 9.22 11.85 11.83
CA ARG A 44 8.49 13.14 11.82
C ARG A 44 7.03 13.06 11.36
N GLY A 45 6.44 11.87 11.29
CA GLY A 45 4.98 11.67 11.14
C GLY A 45 4.46 11.70 9.70
N GLU A 46 5.32 11.72 8.69
CA GLU A 46 4.88 11.62 7.29
C GLU A 46 4.26 10.23 7.03
N ARG A 47 3.05 10.20 6.45
CA ARG A 47 2.41 8.94 6.06
C ARG A 47 2.75 8.54 4.64
N LEU A 48 2.96 7.24 4.44
CA LEU A 48 3.23 6.62 3.15
C LEU A 48 2.25 5.46 2.94
N VAL A 49 1.84 5.22 1.70
CA VAL A 49 1.07 4.03 1.33
C VAL A 49 1.92 3.16 0.43
N ARG A 50 2.11 1.91 0.82
CA ARG A 50 2.94 0.95 0.09
C ARG A 50 2.08 -0.17 -0.48
N PHE A 51 2.16 -0.35 -1.78
CA PHE A 51 1.60 -1.50 -2.50
C PHE A 51 2.71 -2.50 -2.78
N ALA A 52 2.51 -3.73 -2.35
CA ALA A 52 3.43 -4.84 -2.59
C ALA A 52 2.64 -6.06 -3.03
N TYR A 53 3.33 -7.04 -3.63
CA TYR A 53 2.77 -8.37 -3.80
C TYR A 53 3.74 -9.40 -3.21
N SER A 54 3.19 -10.47 -2.66
CA SER A 54 3.95 -11.58 -2.09
C SER A 54 3.59 -12.88 -2.78
N THR A 55 4.58 -13.73 -3.01
CA THR A 55 4.40 -15.10 -3.49
C THR A 55 5.05 -16.01 -2.45
N GLY A 56 4.28 -16.92 -1.84
CA GLY A 56 4.82 -17.78 -0.77
C GLY A 56 5.22 -17.01 0.50
N GLY A 57 4.49 -15.95 0.86
CA GLY A 57 4.67 -15.22 2.11
C GLY A 57 5.85 -14.24 2.16
N THR A 58 6.73 -14.24 1.16
CA THR A 58 7.79 -13.23 1.01
C THR A 58 7.38 -12.17 -0.01
N GLY A 59 7.45 -10.90 0.37
CA GLY A 59 7.27 -9.77 -0.54
C GLY A 59 8.29 -9.85 -1.67
N ARG A 60 7.84 -10.05 -2.91
CA ARG A 60 8.72 -10.25 -4.05
C ARG A 60 8.40 -9.19 -5.10
N ARG A 61 9.42 -8.39 -5.43
CA ARG A 61 9.49 -7.25 -6.38
C ARG A 61 8.99 -5.89 -5.88
N GLY A 62 9.68 -4.86 -6.38
CA GLY A 62 9.80 -3.50 -5.88
C GLY A 62 8.47 -2.91 -5.42
N PRO A 63 8.23 -2.81 -4.10
CA PRO A 63 6.99 -2.23 -3.61
C PRO A 63 6.88 -0.77 -4.06
N VAL A 64 5.73 -0.41 -4.58
CA VAL A 64 5.42 0.98 -4.96
C VAL A 64 5.01 1.70 -3.70
N THR A 65 5.84 2.64 -3.26
CA THR A 65 5.56 3.46 -2.07
C THR A 65 5.21 4.88 -2.52
N LEU A 66 3.98 5.30 -2.22
CA LEU A 66 3.46 6.63 -2.50
C LEU A 66 3.48 7.47 -1.24
N ARG A 67 3.88 8.75 -1.36
CA ARG A 67 3.64 9.72 -0.29
C ARG A 67 2.20 10.22 -0.36
N LEU A 68 1.73 10.87 0.71
CA LEU A 68 0.40 11.48 0.71
C LEU A 68 0.19 12.47 -0.45
N ARG A 69 1.21 13.23 -0.85
CA ARG A 69 1.12 14.16 -2.00
C ARG A 69 0.93 13.44 -3.33
N ASP A 70 1.51 12.25 -3.49
CA ASP A 70 1.37 11.45 -4.70
C ASP A 70 -0.03 10.84 -4.77
N LEU A 71 -0.59 10.42 -3.62
CA LEU A 71 -2.00 10.02 -3.54
C LEU A 71 -2.97 11.16 -3.84
N LYS A 72 -2.66 12.40 -3.44
CA LYS A 72 -3.45 13.57 -3.83
C LYS A 72 -3.46 13.75 -5.35
N ARG A 73 -2.30 13.60 -5.99
CA ARG A 73 -2.18 13.65 -7.46
C ARG A 73 -2.92 12.50 -8.14
N LEU A 74 -2.84 11.28 -7.61
CA LEU A 74 -3.61 10.14 -8.10
C LEU A 74 -5.11 10.43 -8.07
N ARG A 75 -5.63 10.93 -6.95
CA ARG A 75 -7.05 11.29 -6.82
C ARG A 75 -7.47 12.37 -7.81
N ALA A 76 -6.61 13.38 -8.04
CA ALA A 76 -6.89 14.40 -9.04
C ALA A 76 -6.91 13.82 -10.46
N ALA A 77 -5.92 13.00 -10.82
CA ALA A 77 -5.86 12.37 -12.15
C ALA A 77 -7.04 11.42 -12.43
N LEU A 78 -7.59 10.77 -11.39
CA LEU A 78 -8.78 9.92 -11.56
C LEU A 78 -10.02 10.69 -12.05
N ALA A 79 -10.08 12.02 -11.88
CA ALA A 79 -11.16 12.83 -12.44
C ALA A 79 -11.20 12.77 -13.98
N ASP A 80 -10.05 12.59 -14.62
CA ASP A 80 -9.91 12.46 -16.08
C ASP A 80 -10.05 11.00 -16.56
N HIS A 81 -10.26 10.05 -15.64
CA HIS A 81 -10.36 8.62 -15.92
C HIS A 81 -11.60 8.00 -15.24
N PRO A 82 -12.83 8.26 -15.74
CA PRO A 82 -14.08 7.94 -15.05
C PRO A 82 -14.27 6.44 -14.76
N ASP A 83 -13.96 5.56 -15.71
CA ASP A 83 -14.10 4.10 -15.50
C ASP A 83 -13.15 3.59 -14.40
N LEU A 84 -11.92 4.11 -14.36
CA LEU A 84 -10.97 3.77 -13.30
C LEU A 84 -11.41 4.33 -11.94
N ALA A 85 -11.94 5.56 -11.92
CA ALA A 85 -12.47 6.17 -10.71
C ALA A 85 -13.67 5.37 -10.17
N GLU A 86 -14.57 4.93 -11.03
CA GLU A 86 -15.75 4.14 -10.68
C GLU A 86 -15.37 2.81 -10.03
N VAL A 87 -14.37 2.11 -10.56
CA VAL A 87 -13.92 0.82 -10.03
C VAL A 87 -13.13 1.00 -8.73
N LEU A 88 -12.22 1.98 -8.66
CA LEU A 88 -11.33 2.15 -7.51
C LEU A 88 -12.02 2.77 -6.29
N ARG A 89 -13.02 3.64 -6.49
CA ARG A 89 -13.82 4.30 -5.42
C ARG A 89 -12.98 4.78 -4.23
N LEU A 90 -11.82 5.38 -4.52
CA LEU A 90 -10.95 5.97 -3.51
C LEU A 90 -11.59 7.28 -3.03
N GLY A 91 -12.56 7.15 -2.12
CA GLY A 91 -13.44 8.24 -1.70
C GLY A 91 -12.72 9.42 -1.04
N VAL A 92 -13.37 10.58 -1.11
CA VAL A 92 -13.27 11.63 -0.09
C VAL A 92 -14.19 11.21 1.06
N GLY A 93 -13.64 10.50 2.03
CA GLY A 93 -14.20 10.44 3.37
C GLY A 93 -13.78 11.68 4.14
#